data_AF-A0AAD7JSU0-F1
#
_entry.id   AF-A0AAD7JSU0-F1
#
_cell.length_a   1.000
_cell.length_b   1.000
_cell.length_c   1.000
_cell.angle_alpha   90.00
_cell.angle_beta   90.00
_cell.angle_gamma   90.00
#
_symmetry.space_group_name_H-M   'P 1'
#
loop_
_entity.id
_entity.type
_entity.pdbx_description
1 polymer ?
#
loop_
_entity_poly.entity_id
_entity_poly.type
_entity_poly.pdbx_seq_one_letter_code
_entity_poly.pdbx_strand_id
1 'polypeptide(L)'
;MNLKDGRSGNETPIVGFADTAGTSAAQDELWQFTLRSVTVSDVRTVLERSAQRVDDIHVVSKNRILYVPPAALLAHLWRETPLVSMFCKSVFSDQYQMGLAFKTAVTMWAAQHIKADDISVLFGLVCQQDNGEACNWTLNEDHSSILVVSPMDGSVVKYANDHSSWGFF
;
A
#
# COMPACT_ATOMS: atom_id res chain seq x y z
N MET A 1 -5.04 0.62 -28.66
CA MET A 1 -5.55 -0.56 -27.94
C MET A 1 -7.05 -0.38 -27.90
N ASN A 2 -7.83 -1.32 -28.43
CA ASN A 2 -9.27 -1.17 -28.62
C ASN A 2 -10.01 -2.27 -27.83
N LEU A 3 -10.99 -1.87 -27.03
CA LEU A 3 -11.96 -2.78 -26.40
C LEU A 3 -13.01 -3.13 -27.46
N LYS A 4 -12.95 -4.35 -28.00
CA LYS A 4 -13.70 -4.70 -29.22
C LYS A 4 -15.19 -4.34 -29.13
N ASP A 5 -15.63 -3.47 -30.05
CA ASP A 5 -16.99 -2.91 -30.16
C ASP A 5 -17.48 -2.17 -28.89
N GLY A 6 -16.60 -1.74 -28.00
CA GLY A 6 -16.94 -1.07 -26.74
C GLY A 6 -17.74 -1.93 -25.76
N ARG A 7 -17.69 -3.26 -25.86
CA ARG A 7 -18.51 -4.15 -25.03
C ARG A 7 -17.99 -4.22 -23.60
N SER A 8 -18.91 -4.26 -22.64
CA SER A 8 -18.62 -4.36 -21.20
C SER A 8 -18.65 -5.79 -20.65
N GLY A 9 -18.81 -6.81 -21.50
CA GLY A 9 -18.87 -8.21 -21.08
C GLY A 9 -17.50 -8.71 -20.59
N ASN A 10 -17.49 -9.60 -19.61
CA ASN A 10 -16.27 -10.34 -19.24
C ASN A 10 -15.70 -11.04 -20.48
N GLU A 11 -14.37 -11.10 -20.55
CA GLU A 11 -13.64 -11.71 -21.67
C GLU A 11 -13.82 -10.98 -23.02
N THR A 12 -14.40 -9.77 -23.03
CA THR A 12 -14.40 -8.94 -24.25
C THR A 12 -12.96 -8.75 -24.73
N PRO A 13 -12.63 -9.14 -25.97
CA PRO A 13 -11.27 -9.06 -26.46
C PRO A 13 -10.74 -7.63 -26.50
N ILE A 14 -9.47 -7.45 -26.13
CA ILE A 14 -8.70 -6.23 -26.35
C ILE A 14 -7.77 -6.47 -27.53
N VAL A 15 -7.87 -5.66 -28.57
CA VAL A 15 -7.14 -5.87 -29.84
C VAL A 15 -6.34 -4.63 -30.24
N GLY A 16 -5.32 -4.85 -31.09
CA GLY A 16 -4.74 -3.77 -31.87
C GLY A 16 -5.73 -3.35 -32.96
N PHE A 17 -5.94 -2.05 -33.13
CA PHE A 17 -6.81 -1.50 -34.15
C PHE A 17 -6.09 -0.37 -34.88
N ALA A 18 -6.32 -0.26 -36.18
CA ALA A 18 -5.73 0.80 -36.99
C ALA A 18 -6.43 2.11 -36.64
N ASP A 19 -5.66 3.09 -36.15
CA ASP A 19 -6.16 4.42 -35.83
C ASP A 19 -6.85 5.02 -37.06
N THR A 20 -8.08 5.49 -36.88
CA THR A 20 -8.71 6.42 -37.83
C THR A 20 -8.08 7.80 -37.63
N ALA A 21 -6.88 7.96 -38.18
CA ALA A 21 -6.12 9.21 -38.15
C ALA A 21 -7.02 10.38 -38.61
N GLY A 22 -7.41 11.25 -37.67
CA GLY A 22 -8.12 12.50 -37.95
C GLY A 22 -9.50 12.69 -37.32
N THR A 23 -10.07 11.68 -36.64
CA THR A 23 -11.31 11.85 -35.86
C THR A 23 -11.03 11.72 -34.36
N SER A 24 -11.85 12.39 -33.53
CA SER A 24 -11.85 12.20 -32.07
C SER A 24 -11.76 10.71 -31.73
N ALA A 25 -10.78 10.32 -30.92
CA ALA A 25 -10.57 8.93 -30.52
C ALA A 25 -11.89 8.28 -30.09
N ALA A 26 -12.19 7.12 -30.66
CA ALA A 26 -13.39 6.37 -30.33
C ALA A 26 -13.32 5.93 -28.85
N GLN A 27 -14.47 5.90 -28.16
CA GLN A 27 -14.51 5.67 -26.70
C GLN A 27 -13.91 4.32 -26.29
N ASP A 28 -13.99 3.33 -27.16
CA ASP A 28 -13.41 1.99 -27.02
C ASP A 28 -11.87 1.96 -27.13
N GLU A 29 -11.25 3.08 -27.48
CA GLU A 29 -9.79 3.25 -27.53
C GLU A 29 -9.25 4.13 -26.39
N LEU A 30 -10.14 4.71 -25.59
CA LEU A 30 -9.79 5.55 -24.45
C LEU A 30 -9.59 4.69 -23.20
N TRP A 31 -8.39 4.78 -22.61
CA TRP A 31 -8.02 4.05 -21.40
C TRP A 31 -7.70 5.02 -20.27
N GLN A 32 -8.33 4.81 -19.12
CA GLN A 32 -7.96 5.48 -17.88
C GLN A 32 -6.97 4.62 -17.12
N PHE A 33 -5.83 5.21 -16.75
CA PHE A 33 -4.81 4.56 -15.95
C PHE A 33 -4.89 5.10 -14.52
N THR A 34 -5.36 4.26 -13.60
CA THR A 34 -5.30 4.57 -12.17
C THR A 34 -3.95 4.13 -11.63
N LEU A 35 -3.16 5.10 -11.16
CA LEU A 35 -1.87 4.82 -10.53
C LEU A 35 -2.08 4.05 -9.22
N ARG A 36 -1.40 2.92 -9.04
CA ARG A 36 -1.45 2.07 -7.83
C ARG A 36 -0.08 1.87 -7.17
N SER A 37 0.90 2.69 -7.57
CA SER A 37 2.25 2.63 -7.05
C SER A 37 2.83 4.03 -6.86
N VAL A 38 3.86 4.09 -6.04
CA VAL A 38 4.59 5.31 -5.70
C VAL A 38 6.10 5.04 -5.75
N THR A 39 6.88 6.07 -5.98
CA THR A 39 8.33 6.00 -5.76
C THR A 39 8.67 6.29 -4.30
N VAL A 40 9.88 5.95 -3.88
CA VAL A 40 10.43 6.38 -2.58
C VAL A 40 10.38 7.91 -2.43
N SER A 41 10.58 8.66 -3.52
CA SER A 41 10.53 10.13 -3.50
C SER A 41 9.11 10.65 -3.23
N ASP A 42 8.10 10.00 -3.80
CA ASP A 42 6.70 10.34 -3.55
C ASP A 42 6.33 10.07 -2.10
N VAL A 43 6.76 8.92 -1.56
CA VAL A 43 6.56 8.58 -0.14
C VAL A 43 7.20 9.64 0.76
N ARG A 44 8.45 10.04 0.50
CA ARG A 44 9.11 11.12 1.26
C ARG A 44 8.34 12.42 1.17
N THR A 45 7.86 12.79 -0.02
CA THR A 45 7.07 14.01 -0.23
C THR A 45 5.78 13.99 0.59
N VAL A 46 5.09 12.85 0.68
CA VAL A 46 3.88 12.71 1.49
C VAL A 46 4.21 12.78 2.98
N LEU A 47 5.29 12.12 3.42
CA LEU A 47 5.74 12.15 4.81
C LEU A 47 6.16 13.58 5.24
N GLU A 48 6.91 14.30 4.40
CA GLU A 48 7.34 15.69 4.65
C GLU A 48 6.17 16.69 4.69
N ARG A 49 5.13 16.45 3.88
CA ARG A 49 3.90 17.26 3.88
C ARG A 49 2.96 16.92 5.02
N SER A 50 3.09 15.72 5.58
CA SER A 50 2.30 15.35 6.75
C SER A 50 2.70 16.27 7.90
N ALA A 51 1.74 16.68 8.73
CA ALA A 51 2.02 17.56 9.87
C ALA A 51 3.01 16.97 10.89
N GLN A 52 3.36 15.68 10.72
CA GLN A 52 4.23 14.93 11.59
C GLN A 52 5.55 14.70 10.90
N ARG A 53 6.60 15.23 11.50
CA ARG A 53 7.94 14.88 11.08
C ARG A 53 8.23 13.47 11.55
N VAL A 54 8.38 12.57 10.59
CA VAL A 54 9.12 11.33 10.83
C VAL A 54 10.59 11.72 10.73
N ASP A 55 11.21 11.98 11.88
CA ASP A 55 12.56 12.54 11.95
C ASP A 55 13.63 11.57 11.42
N ASP A 56 13.30 10.28 11.31
CA ASP A 56 14.18 9.26 10.73
C ASP A 56 13.36 8.20 10.00
N ILE A 57 13.39 8.27 8.66
CA ILE A 57 12.81 7.26 7.77
C ILE A 57 13.96 6.47 7.15
N HIS A 58 14.18 5.27 7.67
CA HIS A 58 15.13 4.35 7.07
C HIS A 58 14.48 3.61 5.91
N VAL A 59 14.78 4.04 4.68
CA VAL A 59 14.38 3.33 3.47
C VAL A 59 15.51 2.39 3.05
N VAL A 60 15.30 1.09 3.23
CA VAL A 60 16.31 0.05 2.95
C VAL A 60 16.67 -0.05 1.47
N SER A 61 15.82 0.41 0.54
CA SER A 61 16.15 0.44 -0.88
C SER A 61 15.83 1.78 -1.55
N LYS A 62 16.86 2.48 -2.01
CA LYS A 62 16.73 3.63 -2.90
C LYS A 62 16.30 3.14 -4.30
N ASN A 63 15.43 3.88 -4.99
CA ASN A 63 15.00 3.66 -6.39
C ASN A 63 14.08 2.46 -6.69
N ARG A 64 13.17 2.09 -5.78
CA ARG A 64 12.13 1.07 -6.08
C ARG A 64 10.77 1.70 -6.37
N ILE A 65 10.00 1.03 -7.22
CA ILE A 65 8.56 1.25 -7.36
C ILE A 65 7.87 0.48 -6.23
N LEU A 66 7.00 1.17 -5.50
CA LEU A 66 6.30 0.63 -4.34
C LEU A 66 4.82 0.51 -4.68
N TYR A 67 4.33 -0.72 -4.83
CA TYR A 67 2.90 -1.00 -4.92
C TYR A 67 2.21 -0.60 -3.61
N VAL A 68 1.13 0.17 -3.70
CA VAL A 68 0.33 0.59 -2.53
C VAL A 68 -0.86 -0.36 -2.39
N PRO A 69 -0.88 -1.26 -1.38
CA PRO A 69 -2.00 -2.17 -1.18
C PRO A 69 -3.26 -1.40 -0.80
N PRO A 70 -4.43 -1.71 -1.40
CA PRO A 70 -5.71 -1.18 -0.95
C PRO A 70 -5.96 -1.55 0.51
N ALA A 71 -6.62 -0.67 1.27
CA ALA A 71 -6.94 -0.92 2.68
C ALA A 71 -7.75 -2.21 2.88
N ALA A 72 -8.65 -2.53 1.95
CA ALA A 72 -9.44 -3.78 1.96
C ALA A 72 -8.55 -5.03 1.87
N LEU A 73 -7.47 -4.99 1.09
CA LEU A 73 -6.49 -6.07 1.01
C LEU A 73 -5.73 -6.21 2.33
N LEU A 74 -5.26 -5.11 2.92
CA LEU A 74 -4.58 -5.15 4.21
C LEU A 74 -5.48 -5.72 5.32
N ALA A 75 -6.74 -5.30 5.38
CA ALA A 75 -7.71 -5.84 6.32
C ALA A 75 -7.98 -7.34 6.11
N HIS A 76 -7.98 -7.80 4.85
CA HIS A 76 -8.08 -9.22 4.53
C HIS A 76 -6.82 -9.98 4.99
N LEU A 77 -5.62 -9.50 4.67
CA LEU A 77 -4.37 -10.13 5.08
C LEU A 77 -4.25 -10.20 6.59
N TRP A 78 -4.65 -9.15 7.32
CA TRP A 78 -4.67 -9.18 8.78
C TRP A 78 -5.52 -10.34 9.31
N ARG A 79 -6.74 -10.54 8.78
CA ARG A 79 -7.65 -11.63 9.18
C ARG A 79 -7.13 -13.02 8.83
N GLU A 80 -6.50 -13.16 7.66
CA GLU A 80 -6.00 -14.47 7.19
C GLU A 80 -4.70 -14.88 7.87
N THR A 81 -3.97 -13.93 8.44
CA THR A 81 -2.73 -14.24 9.14
C THR A 81 -3.01 -14.82 10.53
N PRO A 82 -2.22 -15.82 10.98
CA PRO A 82 -2.38 -16.40 12.31
C PRO A 82 -2.02 -15.43 13.45
N LEU A 83 -1.68 -14.17 13.13
CA LEU A 83 -1.28 -13.11 14.08
C LEU A 83 -2.31 -12.87 15.15
N VAL A 84 -3.60 -12.85 14.79
CA VAL A 84 -4.71 -12.71 15.75
C VAL A 84 -4.68 -13.84 16.78
N SER A 85 -4.48 -15.08 16.32
CA SER A 85 -4.41 -16.24 17.21
C SER A 85 -3.14 -16.25 18.07
N MET A 86 -2.02 -15.71 17.56
CA MET A 86 -0.75 -15.60 18.29
C MET A 86 -0.81 -14.51 19.36
N PHE A 87 -1.47 -13.38 19.07
CA PHE A 87 -1.68 -12.31 20.03
C PHE A 87 -2.60 -12.73 21.18
N CYS A 88 -3.75 -13.34 20.88
CA CYS A 88 -4.66 -13.86 21.89
C CYS A 88 -4.02 -14.93 22.80
N LYS A 89 -2.98 -15.62 22.32
CA LYS A 89 -2.21 -16.62 23.07
C LYS A 89 -1.00 -16.04 23.81
N SER A 90 -0.85 -14.72 23.83
CA SER A 90 0.28 -14.01 24.47
C SER A 90 1.66 -14.41 23.90
N VAL A 91 1.71 -14.87 22.65
CA VAL A 91 2.98 -15.17 21.95
C VAL A 91 3.69 -13.86 21.60
N PHE A 92 2.92 -12.80 21.36
CA PHE A 92 3.43 -11.44 21.24
C PHE A 92 3.06 -10.63 22.49
N SER A 93 4.06 -9.98 23.07
CA SER A 93 3.93 -9.23 24.31
C SER A 93 3.73 -7.72 24.10
N ASP A 94 3.98 -7.23 22.89
CA ASP A 94 3.87 -5.81 22.55
C ASP A 94 3.43 -5.57 21.10
N GLN A 95 2.98 -4.34 20.83
CA GLN A 95 2.49 -3.92 19.52
C GLN A 95 3.59 -3.96 18.44
N TYR A 96 4.86 -3.80 18.83
CA TYR A 96 6.00 -3.81 17.90
C TYR A 96 6.17 -5.18 17.27
N GLN A 97 6.15 -6.25 18.07
CA GLN A 97 6.24 -7.62 17.57
C GLN A 97 5.08 -7.95 16.62
N MET A 98 3.86 -7.50 16.96
CA MET A 98 2.72 -7.68 16.07
C MET A 98 2.88 -6.89 14.76
N GLY A 99 3.32 -5.64 14.82
CA GLY A 99 3.53 -4.80 13.64
C GLY A 99 4.61 -5.36 12.72
N LEU A 100 5.69 -5.91 13.29
CA LEU A 100 6.74 -6.59 12.54
C LEU A 100 6.23 -7.89 11.89
N ALA A 101 5.46 -8.68 12.63
CA ALA A 101 4.90 -9.93 12.13
C ALA A 101 3.87 -9.66 11.02
N PHE A 102 3.07 -8.60 11.13
CA PHE A 102 2.14 -8.20 10.08
C PHE A 102 2.86 -7.68 8.84
N LYS A 103 3.89 -6.85 9.02
CA LYS A 103 4.76 -6.43 7.90
C LYS A 103 5.39 -7.61 7.17
N THR A 104 5.84 -8.62 7.92
CA THR A 104 6.38 -9.86 7.36
C THR A 104 5.33 -10.60 6.55
N ALA A 105 4.11 -10.74 7.08
CA ALA A 105 3.03 -11.42 6.37
C ALA A 105 2.64 -10.73 5.06
N VAL A 106 2.54 -9.40 5.04
CA VAL A 106 2.27 -8.62 3.81
C VAL A 106 3.41 -8.81 2.80
N THR A 107 4.66 -8.82 3.26
CA THR A 107 5.82 -9.05 2.39
C THR A 107 5.83 -10.47 1.81
N MET A 108 5.49 -11.48 2.61
CA MET A 108 5.36 -12.87 2.14
C MET A 108 4.23 -13.02 1.13
N TRP A 109 3.07 -12.40 1.39
CA TRP A 109 1.96 -12.38 0.44
C TRP A 109 2.41 -11.77 -0.90
N ALA A 110 3.10 -10.62 -0.87
CA ALA A 110 3.59 -9.96 -2.07
C ALA A 110 4.54 -10.88 -2.87
N ALA A 111 5.49 -11.54 -2.21
CA ALA A 111 6.41 -12.48 -2.86
C ALA A 111 5.69 -13.69 -3.50
N GLN A 112 4.56 -14.11 -2.94
CA GLN A 112 3.78 -15.23 -3.46
C GLN A 112 2.91 -14.83 -4.66
N HIS A 113 2.38 -13.61 -4.69
CA HIS A 113 1.34 -13.19 -5.64
C HIS A 113 1.83 -12.22 -6.73
N ILE A 114 2.88 -11.44 -6.46
CA ILE A 114 3.45 -10.50 -7.42
C ILE A 114 4.64 -11.19 -8.10
N LYS A 115 4.51 -11.46 -9.40
CA LYS A 115 5.56 -12.10 -10.22
C LYS A 115 6.43 -11.11 -10.97
N ALA A 116 6.05 -9.84 -10.99
CA ALA A 116 6.83 -8.78 -11.60
C ALA A 116 8.06 -8.46 -10.74
N ASP A 117 9.21 -8.31 -11.40
CA ASP A 117 10.45 -7.88 -10.76
C ASP A 117 10.44 -6.36 -10.47
N ASP A 118 11.38 -5.91 -9.64
CA ASP A 118 11.63 -4.50 -9.30
C ASP A 118 10.45 -3.71 -8.70
N ILE A 119 9.40 -4.40 -8.27
CA ILE A 119 8.30 -3.86 -7.48
C ILE A 119 8.42 -4.36 -6.04
N SER A 120 8.20 -3.48 -5.07
CA SER A 120 8.08 -3.83 -3.66
C SER A 120 6.75 -3.36 -3.11
N VAL A 121 6.32 -3.90 -1.97
CA VAL A 121 5.06 -3.51 -1.34
C VAL A 121 5.29 -2.37 -0.35
N LEU A 122 4.48 -1.32 -0.44
CA LEU A 122 4.48 -0.21 0.51
C LEU A 122 3.72 -0.64 1.77
N PHE A 123 4.45 -1.01 2.81
CA PHE A 123 3.86 -1.27 4.12
C PHE A 123 4.92 -1.09 5.20
N GLY A 124 4.85 0.03 5.92
CA GLY A 124 5.85 0.43 6.90
C GLY A 124 5.51 0.02 8.33
N LEU A 125 6.48 0.20 9.22
CA LEU A 125 6.31 0.09 10.67
C LEU A 125 6.78 1.41 11.29
N VAL A 126 5.97 1.98 12.16
CA VAL A 126 6.27 3.20 12.92
C VAL A 126 6.27 2.86 14.40
N CYS A 127 7.25 3.40 15.12
CA CYS A 127 7.34 3.34 16.57
C CYS A 127 7.25 4.77 17.11
N GLN A 128 6.28 5.00 17.99
CA GLN A 128 6.12 6.27 18.67
C GLN A 128 7.11 6.36 19.83
N GLN A 129 7.77 7.52 19.96
CA GLN A 129 8.83 7.71 20.95
C GLN A 129 8.27 7.89 22.38
N ASP A 130 7.08 8.48 22.49
CA ASP A 130 6.55 8.98 23.77
C ASP A 130 5.89 7.88 24.63
N ASN A 131 5.32 6.86 24.00
CA ASN A 131 4.57 5.78 24.66
C ASN A 131 5.05 4.37 24.28
N GLY A 132 6.02 4.26 23.36
CA GLY A 132 6.50 2.96 22.85
C GLY A 132 5.46 2.20 22.02
N GLU A 133 4.38 2.84 21.59
CA GLU A 133 3.38 2.24 20.72
C GLU A 133 3.94 2.04 19.31
N ALA A 134 3.49 0.99 18.65
CA ALA A 134 3.94 0.66 17.31
C ALA A 134 2.75 0.33 16.42
N CYS A 135 2.76 0.88 15.22
CA CYS A 135 1.71 0.67 14.23
C CYS A 135 2.31 0.45 12.85
N ASN A 136 1.56 -0.24 12.00
CA ASN A 136 1.90 -0.27 10.59
C ASN A 136 1.30 0.94 9.89
N TRP A 137 1.78 1.23 8.69
CA TRP A 137 1.24 2.31 7.89
C TRP A 137 1.38 2.06 6.39
N THR A 138 0.53 2.73 5.63
CA THR A 138 0.53 2.75 4.16
C THR A 138 0.05 4.12 3.66
N LEU A 139 -0.17 4.27 2.36
CA LEU A 139 -0.85 5.43 1.78
C LEU A 139 -2.31 5.10 1.45
N ASN A 140 -3.15 6.13 1.38
CA ASN A 140 -4.49 6.02 0.85
C ASN A 140 -4.50 5.87 -0.68
N GLU A 141 -5.66 5.60 -1.27
CA GLU A 141 -5.77 5.26 -2.69
C GLU A 141 -5.30 6.33 -3.68
N ASP A 142 -5.41 7.61 -3.31
CA ASP A 142 -4.93 8.74 -4.12
C ASP A 142 -3.48 9.15 -3.78
N HIS A 143 -2.83 8.41 -2.88
CA HIS A 143 -1.48 8.63 -2.39
C HIS A 143 -1.24 10.00 -1.73
N SER A 144 -2.28 10.73 -1.33
CA SER A 144 -2.15 12.07 -0.75
C SER A 144 -1.94 12.06 0.77
N SER A 145 -2.22 10.95 1.46
CA SER A 145 -2.15 10.88 2.91
C SER A 145 -1.77 9.50 3.45
N ILE A 146 -1.21 9.52 4.66
CA ILE A 146 -0.84 8.32 5.40
C ILE A 146 -2.09 7.69 6.03
N LEU A 147 -2.19 6.37 5.88
CA LEU A 147 -3.11 5.54 6.64
C LEU A 147 -2.32 4.76 7.68
N VAL A 148 -2.79 4.78 8.92
CA VAL A 148 -2.25 3.92 9.96
C VAL A 148 -3.09 2.66 10.06
N VAL A 149 -2.38 1.55 10.23
CA VAL A 149 -2.94 0.22 10.35
C VAL A 149 -2.54 -0.32 11.71
N SER A 150 -3.54 -0.49 12.56
CA SER A 150 -3.35 -1.08 13.88
C SER A 150 -3.05 -2.57 13.71
N PRO A 151 -1.89 -3.06 14.17
CA PRO A 151 -1.59 -4.49 14.08
C PRO A 151 -2.45 -5.31 15.05
N MET A 152 -3.08 -4.67 16.03
CA MET A 152 -3.85 -5.30 17.10
C MET A 152 -5.22 -5.79 16.66
N ASP A 153 -5.87 -5.04 15.78
CA ASP A 153 -7.25 -5.27 15.34
C ASP A 153 -7.44 -5.15 13.81
N GLY A 154 -6.38 -4.81 13.08
CA GLY A 154 -6.39 -4.64 11.63
C GLY A 154 -7.15 -3.40 11.17
N SER A 155 -7.55 -2.51 12.08
CA SER A 155 -8.24 -1.28 11.74
C SER A 155 -7.33 -0.37 10.93
N VAL A 156 -7.90 0.27 9.90
CA VAL A 156 -7.21 1.22 9.04
C VAL A 156 -7.87 2.58 9.24
N VAL A 157 -7.11 3.53 9.76
CA VAL A 157 -7.58 4.88 10.03
C VAL A 157 -6.73 5.89 9.28
N LYS A 158 -7.37 6.94 8.78
CA LYS A 158 -6.62 8.11 8.30
C LYS A 158 -5.93 8.71 9.52
N TYR A 159 -4.62 8.90 9.41
CA TYR A 159 -3.88 9.38 10.56
C TYR A 159 -4.24 10.83 10.85
N ALA A 160 -4.72 11.06 12.07
CA ALA A 160 -5.12 12.37 12.58
C ALA A 160 -4.48 12.54 13.97
N ASN A 161 -3.60 13.55 14.10
CA ASN A 161 -3.11 14.19 15.33
C ASN A 161 -1.64 13.95 15.78
N ASP A 162 -0.91 15.06 15.85
CA ASP A 162 -0.08 15.66 16.93
C ASP A 162 1.13 14.99 17.61
N HIS A 163 1.58 13.79 17.25
CA HIS A 163 2.81 13.22 17.84
C HIS A 163 3.91 12.92 16.81
N SER A 164 5.15 13.26 17.18
CA SER A 164 6.39 12.94 16.45
C SER A 164 6.72 11.45 16.60
N SER A 165 6.90 10.75 15.48
CA SER A 165 7.05 9.29 15.42
C SER A 165 8.27 8.89 14.57
N TRP A 166 8.87 7.72 14.83
CA TRP A 166 10.02 7.18 14.08
C TRP A 166 9.55 6.06 13.15
N GLY A 167 10.11 5.94 11.94
CA GLY A 167 9.60 5.01 10.92
C GLY A 167 10.68 4.13 10.27
N PHE A 168 10.39 2.84 10.12
CA PHE A 168 11.21 1.88 9.36
C PHE A 168 10.46 1.39 8.12
N PHE A 169 11.16 1.30 6.99
CA PHE A 169 10.67 0.71 5.73
C PHE A 169 11.31 -0.63 5.40
#